data_AF-A6KTS1-F1
#
_entry.id   AF-A6KTS1-F1
#
_cell.length_a   1.000
_cell.length_b   1.000
_cell.length_c   1.000
_cell.angle_alpha   90.00
_cell.angle_beta   90.00
_cell.angle_gamma   90.00
#
_symmetry.space_group_name_H-M   'P 1'
#
loop_
_entity.id
_entity.type
_entity.pdbx_description
1 polymer ?
#
loop_
_entity_poly.entity_id
_entity_poly.type
_entity_poly.pdbx_seq_one_letter_code
_entity_poly.pdbx_strand_id
1 'polypeptide(L)'
;MGGPRTVVAGSSEAAQKAVRAMAALTDHPYASLTLPDDAASDCLFLRPGLPGTTPFLLHRGGGDLPNSQEALQKLSEPPIAVSCSELEKVGAGLSSLCLVLSTRPHC
;
A
#
# COMPACT_ATOMS: atom_id res chain seq x y z
N MET A 1 0.90 -0.03 3.18
CA MET A 1 1.69 -1.27 3.46
C MET A 1 1.57 -2.17 2.25
N GLY A 2 2.68 -2.62 1.66
CA GLY A 2 2.67 -3.40 0.41
C GLY A 2 2.74 -4.91 0.58
N GLY A 3 2.76 -5.39 1.82
CA GLY A 3 2.88 -6.81 2.14
C GLY A 3 3.14 -7.03 3.63
N PRO A 4 3.37 -8.28 4.07
CA PRO A 4 3.52 -8.61 5.49
C PRO A 4 4.68 -7.89 6.19
N ARG A 5 5.77 -7.61 5.46
CA ARG A 5 6.98 -6.95 5.97
C ARG A 5 7.48 -5.85 5.03
N THR A 6 6.60 -5.31 4.20
CA THR A 6 6.99 -4.37 3.13
C THR A 6 6.30 -3.03 3.32
N VAL A 7 7.09 -1.99 3.55
CA VAL A 7 6.64 -0.60 3.54
C VAL A 7 6.76 -0.08 2.12
N VAL A 8 5.69 0.50 1.60
CA VAL A 8 5.67 1.17 0.30
C VAL A 8 5.70 2.66 0.56
N ALA A 9 6.58 3.38 -0.10
CA ALA A 9 6.73 4.82 0.07
C ALA A 9 7.06 5.48 -1.27
N GLY A 10 6.71 6.76 -1.40
CA GLY A 10 7.09 7.58 -2.54
C GLY A 10 8.58 7.94 -2.58
N SER A 11 9.03 8.47 -3.71
CA SER A 11 10.42 8.83 -3.95
C SER A 11 10.77 10.25 -3.47
N SER A 12 9.79 11.04 -3.01
CA SER A 12 10.05 12.39 -2.52
C SER A 12 11.00 12.40 -1.33
N GLU A 13 11.72 13.52 -1.16
CA GLU A 13 12.64 13.69 -0.04
C GLU A 13 11.92 13.56 1.31
N ALA A 14 10.71 14.12 1.41
CA ALA A 14 9.88 14.05 2.60
C ALA A 14 9.51 12.60 2.95
N ALA A 15 9.02 11.83 1.97
CA ALA A 15 8.66 10.42 2.14
C ALA A 15 9.88 9.58 2.55
N GLN A 16 11.00 9.75 1.86
CA GLN A 16 12.22 9.00 2.12
C GLN A 16 12.85 9.35 3.47
N LYS A 17 12.80 10.62 3.88
CA LYS A 17 13.22 11.05 5.22
C LYS A 17 12.36 10.39 6.30
N ALA A 18 11.04 10.33 6.10
CA ALA A 18 10.13 9.66 7.02
C ALA A 18 10.43 8.16 7.12
N VAL A 19 10.65 7.46 5.99
CA VAL A 19 11.00 6.03 5.98
C VAL A 19 12.30 5.76 6.74
N ARG A 20 13.35 6.57 6.51
CA ARG A 20 14.62 6.44 7.24
C ARG A 20 14.45 6.66 8.74
N ALA A 21 13.66 7.65 9.14
CA ALA A 21 13.36 7.90 10.55
C ALA A 21 12.58 6.73 11.17
N MET A 22 11.57 6.20 10.48
CA MET A 22 10.83 5.01 10.94
C MET A 22 11.75 3.79 11.07
N ALA A 23 12.64 3.57 10.10
CA ALA A 23 13.61 2.47 10.13
C ALA A 23 14.60 2.57 11.29
N ALA A 24 15.00 3.78 11.69
CA ALA A 24 15.89 3.99 12.84
C ALA A 24 15.20 3.76 14.20
N LEU A 25 13.87 3.73 14.23
CA LEU A 25 13.06 3.57 15.45
C LEU A 25 12.52 2.15 15.64
N THR A 26 12.88 1.21 14.76
CA THR A 26 12.39 -0.16 14.81
C THR A 26 13.52 -1.17 14.63
N ASP A 27 13.51 -2.21 15.47
CA ASP A 27 14.40 -3.36 15.31
C ASP A 27 13.84 -4.39 14.30
N HIS A 28 12.61 -4.18 13.82
CA HIS A 28 11.97 -5.11 12.90
C HIS A 28 12.45 -4.86 11.46
N PRO A 29 13.02 -5.87 10.77
CA PRO A 29 13.53 -5.67 9.42
C PRO A 29 12.38 -5.63 8.42
N TYR A 30 11.95 -4.41 8.10
CA TYR A 30 11.05 -4.11 7.01
C TYR A 30 11.82 -3.96 5.70
N ALA A 31 11.30 -4.57 4.63
CA ALA A 31 11.69 -4.22 3.27
C ALA A 31 11.01 -2.90 2.88
N SER A 32 11.68 -2.06 2.11
CA SER A 32 11.10 -0.85 1.54
C SER A 32 10.99 -0.97 0.02
N LEU A 33 9.80 -0.70 -0.51
CA LEU A 33 9.58 -0.48 -1.93
C LEU A 33 9.36 1.01 -2.16
N THR A 34 10.25 1.62 -2.93
CA THR A 34 10.12 3.02 -3.33
C THR A 34 9.39 3.11 -4.67
N LEU A 35 8.32 3.90 -4.72
CA LEU A 35 7.58 4.22 -5.92
C LEU A 35 7.94 5.62 -6.41
N PRO A 36 7.95 5.88 -7.73
CA PRO A 36 8.22 7.21 -8.25
C PRO A 36 7.20 8.24 -7.77
N ASP A 37 5.92 7.86 -7.70
CA ASP A 37 4.82 8.74 -7.32
C ASP A 37 4.40 8.53 -5.87
N ASP A 38 4.45 9.59 -5.06
CA ASP A 38 4.04 9.54 -3.64
C ASP A 38 2.57 9.12 -3.48
N ALA A 39 1.68 9.57 -4.37
CA ALA A 39 0.27 9.21 -4.34
C ALA A 39 0.03 7.70 -4.56
N ALA A 40 0.90 7.03 -5.32
CA ALA A 40 0.79 5.59 -5.54
C ALA A 40 1.20 4.75 -4.31
N SER A 41 1.87 5.37 -3.33
CA SER A 41 2.31 4.66 -2.13
C SER A 41 1.16 4.28 -1.19
N ASP A 42 0.01 4.94 -1.32
CA ASP A 42 -1.20 4.57 -0.60
C ASP A 42 -1.82 3.31 -1.21
N CYS A 43 -1.54 2.19 -0.56
CA CYS A 43 -1.97 0.85 -0.96
C CYS A 43 -2.40 0.03 0.26
N LEU A 44 -3.37 -0.86 0.04
CA LEU A 44 -3.97 -1.69 1.07
C LEU A 44 -3.65 -3.16 0.82
N PHE A 45 -2.77 -3.70 1.64
CA PHE A 45 -2.53 -5.14 1.70
C PHE A 45 -3.58 -5.80 2.58
N LEU A 46 -4.35 -6.73 2.01
CA LEU A 46 -5.42 -7.43 2.70
C LEU A 46 -5.16 -8.94 2.67
N ARG A 47 -5.30 -9.58 3.84
CA ARG A 47 -5.27 -11.02 4.00
C ARG A 47 -6.64 -11.51 4.46
N PRO A 48 -7.46 -12.07 3.56
CA PRO A 48 -8.73 -12.65 3.95
C PRO A 48 -8.54 -13.79 4.96
N GLY A 49 -9.43 -13.88 5.95
CA GLY A 49 -9.40 -14.95 6.97
C GLY A 49 -10.01 -16.27 6.49
N LEU A 50 -10.47 -16.34 5.23
CA LEU A 50 -11.08 -17.54 4.65
C LEU A 50 -10.00 -18.52 4.18
N PRO A 51 -10.09 -19.80 4.55
CA PRO A 51 -9.14 -20.82 4.08
C PRO A 51 -9.15 -20.89 2.54
N GLY A 52 -7.96 -20.94 1.95
CA GLY A 52 -7.79 -21.03 0.49
C GLY A 52 -7.82 -19.70 -0.26
N THR A 53 -8.01 -18.57 0.42
CA THR A 53 -7.94 -17.24 -0.23
C THR A 53 -6.53 -16.67 -0.11
N THR A 54 -5.94 -16.24 -1.23
CA THR A 54 -4.63 -15.59 -1.24
C THR A 54 -4.75 -14.15 -0.74
N PRO A 55 -3.70 -13.60 -0.10
CA PRO A 55 -3.62 -12.17 0.11
C PRO A 55 -3.65 -11.43 -1.22
N PHE A 56 -4.03 -10.15 -1.17
CA PHE A 56 -4.03 -9.28 -2.33
C PHE A 56 -3.70 -7.84 -1.93
N LEU A 57 -3.30 -7.06 -2.92
CA LEU A 57 -2.94 -5.66 -2.73
C LEU A 57 -3.86 -4.77 -3.54
N LEU A 58 -4.65 -3.93 -2.88
CA LEU A 58 -5.35 -2.85 -3.56
C LEU A 58 -4.37 -1.69 -3.74
N HIS A 59 -4.29 -1.18 -4.96
CA HIS A 59 -3.50 0.01 -5.26
C HIS A 59 -4.29 0.93 -6.18
N ARG A 60 -3.84 2.17 -6.25
CA ARG A 60 -4.40 3.12 -7.21
C ARG A 60 -4.10 2.66 -8.63
N GLY A 61 -5.12 2.52 -9.46
CA GLY A 61 -4.96 2.22 -10.88
C GLY A 61 -5.98 2.90 -11.76
N GLY A 62 -5.74 2.87 -13.07
CA GLY A 62 -6.55 3.59 -14.07
C GLY A 62 -5.78 4.56 -14.95
N GLY A 63 -4.51 4.28 -15.30
CA GLY A 63 -3.73 5.11 -16.22
C GLY A 63 -3.14 6.39 -15.62
N ASP A 64 -3.53 6.76 -14.39
CA ASP A 64 -3.04 7.98 -13.74
C ASP A 64 -1.54 7.94 -13.35
N LEU A 65 -1.00 6.76 -13.00
CA LEU A 65 0.38 6.61 -12.48
C LEU A 65 1.07 5.34 -13.06
N PRO A 66 1.38 5.30 -14.37
CA PRO A 66 1.87 4.10 -15.05
C PRO A 66 3.23 3.62 -14.50
N ASN A 67 4.13 4.55 -14.17
CA ASN A 67 5.47 4.22 -13.68
C ASN A 67 5.44 3.51 -12.31
N SER A 68 4.50 3.91 -11.44
CA SER A 68 4.32 3.28 -10.13
C SER A 68 3.63 1.91 -10.23
N GLN A 69 2.79 1.71 -11.25
CA GLN A 69 2.12 0.43 -11.48
C GLN A 69 3.12 -0.69 -11.82
N GLU A 70 4.13 -0.42 -12.64
CA GLU A 70 5.19 -1.38 -12.95
C GLU A 70 6.01 -1.77 -11.71
N ALA A 71 6.28 -0.81 -10.82
CA ALA A 71 7.00 -1.08 -9.58
C ALA A 71 6.16 -1.92 -8.60
N LEU A 72 4.84 -1.74 -8.58
CA LEU A 72 3.93 -2.55 -7.76
C LEU A 72 3.79 -4.00 -8.26
N GLN A 73 3.94 -4.24 -9.56
CA GLN A 73 3.97 -5.61 -10.12
C GLN A 73 5.17 -6.44 -9.65
N LYS A 74 6.21 -5.80 -9.06
CA LYS A 74 7.35 -6.50 -8.46
C LYS A 74 7.01 -7.13 -7.10
N LEU A 75 5.88 -6.77 -6.51
CA LEU A 75 5.41 -7.38 -5.27
C LEU A 75 4.88 -8.79 -5.54
N SER A 76 5.04 -9.67 -4.55
CA SER A 76 4.62 -11.07 -4.66
C SER A 76 3.09 -11.25 -4.74
N GLU A 77 2.34 -10.24 -4.33
CA GLU A 77 0.89 -10.32 -4.14
C GLU A 77 0.19 -9.70 -5.35
N PRO A 78 -0.93 -10.29 -5.83
CA PRO A 78 -1.61 -9.81 -7.02
C PRO A 78 -2.13 -8.37 -6.78
N PRO A 79 -1.66 -7.38 -7.58
CA PRO A 79 -2.12 -6.01 -7.46
C PRO A 79 -3.48 -5.83 -8.16
N ILE A 80 -4.46 -5.30 -7.43
CA ILE A 80 -5.79 -4.95 -7.93
C ILE A 80 -5.89 -3.43 -8.00
N ALA A 81 -6.07 -2.94 -9.22
CA ALA A 81 -6.24 -1.52 -9.52
C ALA A 81 -7.62 -1.02 -9.10
N VAL A 82 -7.66 0.09 -8.35
CA VAL A 82 -8.88 0.81 -7.98
C VAL A 82 -8.78 2.25 -8.45
N SER A 83 -9.83 2.75 -9.10
CA SER A 83 -9.91 4.15 -9.53
C SER A 83 -10.45 5.02 -8.40
N CYS A 84 -9.69 6.06 -8.03
CA CYS A 84 -10.04 7.01 -6.97
C CYS A 84 -9.77 8.47 -7.37
N SER A 85 -9.65 8.76 -8.67
CA SER A 85 -9.23 10.06 -9.21
C SER A 85 -10.09 11.25 -8.73
N GLU A 86 -11.39 11.05 -8.53
CA GLU A 86 -12.29 12.11 -8.04
C GLU A 86 -12.08 12.44 -6.56
N LEU A 87 -11.79 11.44 -5.73
CA LEU A 87 -11.63 11.61 -4.28
C LEU A 87 -10.27 12.23 -3.94
N GLU A 88 -9.28 12.06 -4.81
CA GLU A 88 -8.00 12.73 -4.65
C GLU A 88 -8.06 14.23 -4.86
N LYS A 89 -9.03 14.73 -5.65
CA LYS A 89 -9.24 16.17 -5.80
C LYS A 89 -9.54 16.85 -4.46
N VAL A 90 -10.07 16.09 -3.49
CA VAL A 90 -10.30 16.52 -2.12
C VAL A 90 -9.24 16.01 -1.13
N GLY A 91 -8.13 15.46 -1.63
CA GLY A 91 -6.99 14.99 -0.83
C GLY A 91 -7.20 13.63 -0.16
N ALA A 92 -8.24 12.87 -0.53
CA ALA A 92 -8.49 11.55 0.03
C ALA A 92 -7.69 10.46 -0.72
N GLY A 93 -7.03 9.58 0.05
CA GLY A 93 -6.36 8.38 -0.45
C GLY A 93 -7.19 7.11 -0.23
N LEU A 94 -6.81 5.99 -0.86
CA LEU A 94 -7.45 4.68 -0.69
C LEU A 94 -7.65 4.29 0.77
N SER A 95 -6.63 4.46 1.61
CA SER A 95 -6.69 4.07 3.02
C SER A 95 -7.66 4.90 3.85
N SER A 96 -7.97 6.13 3.40
CA SER A 96 -8.94 6.99 4.09
C SER A 96 -10.40 6.57 3.87
N LEU A 97 -10.68 5.69 2.90
CA LEU A 97 -12.03 5.32 2.49
C LEU A 97 -12.57 4.08 3.19
N CYS A 98 -11.76 3.40 4.00
CA CYS A 98 -12.15 2.15 4.62
C CYS A 98 -11.56 1.98 6.01
N LEU A 99 -12.31 1.27 6.86
CA LEU A 99 -11.80 0.72 8.11
C LEU A 99 -11.78 -0.80 7.98
N VAL A 100 -10.59 -1.39 8.02
CA VAL A 100 -10.41 -2.83 7.94
C VAL A 100 -10.55 -3.43 9.33
N LEU A 101 -11.58 -4.24 9.54
CA LEU A 101 -11.87 -4.88 10.82
C LEU A 101 -11.61 -6.38 10.71
N SER A 102 -10.79 -6.91 11.62
CA SER A 102 -10.65 -8.35 11.82
C SER A 102 -11.43 -8.76 13.05
N THR A 103 -12.65 -9.24 12.86
CA THR A 103 -13.45 -9.81 13.94
C THR A 103 -13.10 -11.30 14.05
N ARG A 104 -12.69 -11.74 15.23
CA ARG A 104 -12.74 -13.17 15.53
C ARG A 104 -14.22 -13.52 15.73
N PRO A 105 -14.72 -14.65 15.22
CA PRO A 105 -16.04 -15.10 15.62
C PRO A 105 -16.05 -15.21 17.15
N HIS A 106 -16.99 -14.55 17.81
CA HIS A 106 -17.21 -14.74 19.25
C HIS A 106 -17.56 -16.21 19.45
N CYS A 107 -16.78 -16.88 20.30
CA CYS A 107 -17.02 -18.26 20.73
C CYS A 107 -18.37 -18.40 21.42
#